data_AF-A0A7S2DM14-F1
#
_entry.id   AF-A0A7S2DM14-F1
#
_cell.length_a   1.000
_cell.length_b   1.000
_cell.length_c   1.000
_cell.angle_alpha   90.00
_cell.angle_beta   90.00
_cell.angle_gamma   90.00
#
_symmetry.space_group_name_H-M   'P 1'
#
loop_
_entity.id
_entity.type
_entity.pdbx_description
1 polymer ?
#
loop_
_entity_poly.entity_id
_entity_poly.type
_entity_poly.pdbx_seq_one_letter_code
_entity_poly.pdbx_strand_id
1 'polypeptide(L)'
;EALYVLSYKRSSEELLTALHQGDTLEPLRFFIEHNGGSTRHAEAAGIFVDPQQFQQAMAKVNAMTFPLRHHHVIVSEKYRWQVEEAVRGIRSKANIRLNGPPANIGSLHGPQGTTVASVGPAGFVGDALVVERNTFLDVADGASLRSAVTQSTGEVTAMATGNMNPRRYSSRAMNV
;
A
#
# COMPACT_ATOMS: atom_id res chain seq x y z
N GLU A 1 -6.47 -7.07 -10.51
CA GLU A 1 -5.79 -6.40 -9.39
C GLU A 1 -5.00 -7.42 -8.59
N ALA A 2 -3.71 -7.14 -8.32
CA ALA A 2 -2.89 -8.03 -7.52
C ALA A 2 -3.21 -7.87 -6.03
N LEU A 3 -3.22 -9.00 -5.31
CA LEU A 3 -3.34 -9.02 -3.86
C LEU A 3 -1.99 -9.38 -3.25
N TYR A 4 -1.64 -8.69 -2.17
CA TYR A 4 -0.40 -8.87 -1.46
C TYR A 4 -0.64 -9.16 0.02
N VAL A 5 0.27 -9.92 0.61
CA VAL A 5 0.43 -10.03 2.07
C VAL A 5 1.69 -9.29 2.47
N LEU A 6 1.50 -8.25 3.28
CA LEU A 6 2.57 -7.52 3.94
C LEU A 6 2.85 -8.19 5.29
N SER A 7 4.08 -8.63 5.49
CA SER A 7 4.55 -9.13 6.78
C SER A 7 5.37 -8.07 7.47
N TYR A 8 5.04 -7.72 8.71
CA TYR A 8 5.83 -6.80 9.54
C TYR A 8 6.66 -7.59 10.54
N LYS A 9 7.90 -7.15 10.80
CA LYS A 9 8.83 -7.82 11.73
C LYS A 9 8.30 -7.93 13.17
N ARG A 10 7.41 -7.02 13.56
CA ARG A 10 6.83 -6.96 14.91
C ARG A 10 5.35 -6.63 14.80
N SER A 11 4.55 -7.26 15.64
CA SER A 11 3.18 -6.80 15.95
C SER A 11 3.28 -5.94 17.20
N SER A 12 2.94 -4.66 17.07
CA SER A 12 2.80 -3.75 18.20
C SER A 12 1.36 -3.25 18.28
N GLU A 13 0.94 -2.83 19.46
CA GLU A 13 -0.34 -2.14 19.62
C GLU A 13 -0.42 -0.91 18.70
N GLU A 14 0.68 -0.16 18.58
CA GLU A 14 0.76 1.00 17.67
C GLU A 14 0.48 0.63 16.21
N LEU A 15 0.92 -0.55 15.74
CA LEU A 15 0.58 -1.04 14.39
C LEU A 15 -0.92 -1.29 14.26
N LEU A 16 -1.50 -2.01 15.22
CA LEU A 16 -2.93 -2.34 15.21
C LEU A 16 -3.79 -1.08 15.31
N THR A 17 -3.40 -0.12 16.15
CA THR A 17 -4.02 1.19 16.29
C THR A 17 -3.93 1.97 14.98
N ALA A 18 -2.77 2.05 14.34
CA ALA A 18 -2.63 2.75 13.06
C ALA A 18 -3.50 2.12 11.95
N LEU A 19 -3.58 0.78 11.91
CA LEU A 19 -4.37 0.08 10.89
C LEU A 19 -5.89 0.18 11.12
N HIS A 20 -6.34 0.05 12.37
CA HIS A 20 -7.78 -0.07 12.68
C HIS A 20 -8.43 1.18 13.25
N GLN A 21 -7.65 2.09 13.82
CA GLN A 21 -8.14 3.32 14.45
C GLN A 21 -7.56 4.58 13.80
N GLY A 22 -6.53 4.45 12.96
CA GLY A 22 -5.90 5.60 12.31
C GLY A 22 -6.75 6.22 11.20
N ASP A 23 -6.72 7.54 11.09
CA ASP A 23 -7.53 8.34 10.17
C ASP A 23 -7.24 8.02 8.69
N THR A 24 -5.97 7.72 8.36
CA THR A 24 -5.53 7.46 6.98
C THR A 24 -6.33 6.34 6.29
N LEU A 25 -6.71 5.30 7.04
CA LEU A 25 -7.44 4.14 6.52
C LEU A 25 -8.92 4.16 6.89
N GLU A 26 -9.40 5.19 7.59
CA GLU A 26 -10.80 5.31 8.02
C GLU A 26 -11.79 5.24 6.85
N PRO A 27 -11.59 5.95 5.71
CA PRO A 27 -12.51 5.85 4.58
C PRO A 27 -12.58 4.44 3.98
N LEU A 28 -11.44 3.73 3.94
CA LEU A 28 -11.38 2.36 3.42
C LEU A 28 -12.07 1.38 4.36
N ARG A 29 -11.90 1.54 5.69
CA ARG A 29 -12.59 0.71 6.68
C ARG A 29 -14.11 0.92 6.59
N PHE A 30 -14.55 2.17 6.57
CA PHE A 30 -15.95 2.51 6.40
C PHE A 30 -16.52 1.88 5.12
N PHE A 31 -15.79 1.98 4.00
CA PHE A 31 -16.23 1.43 2.72
C PHE A 31 -16.35 -0.10 2.74
N ILE A 32 -15.42 -0.81 3.36
CA ILE A 32 -15.47 -2.28 3.49
C ILE A 32 -16.64 -2.71 4.38
N GLU A 33 -16.79 -2.06 5.55
CA GLU A 33 -17.82 -2.38 6.53
C GLU A 33 -19.24 -2.06 6.01
N HIS A 34 -19.40 -0.94 5.29
CA HIS A 34 -20.65 -0.57 4.64
C HIS A 34 -21.11 -1.60 3.59
N ASN A 35 -20.16 -2.33 2.97
CA ASN A 35 -20.46 -3.41 2.02
C ASN A 35 -20.56 -4.80 2.69
N GLY A 36 -20.65 -4.86 4.02
CA GLY A 36 -20.78 -6.10 4.78
C GLY A 36 -19.48 -6.90 4.93
N GLY A 37 -18.33 -6.33 4.56
CA GLY A 37 -17.02 -6.90 4.82
C GLY A 37 -16.52 -6.61 6.24
N SER A 38 -15.40 -7.20 6.61
CA SER A 38 -14.71 -6.88 7.86
C SER A 38 -13.24 -6.58 7.62
N THR A 39 -12.74 -5.51 8.22
CA THR A 39 -11.33 -5.11 8.11
C THR A 39 -10.40 -5.96 9.00
N ARG A 40 -10.96 -6.81 9.86
CA ARG A 40 -10.24 -7.72 10.74
C ARG A 40 -10.55 -9.17 10.39
N HIS A 41 -9.49 -9.94 10.13
CA HIS A 41 -9.58 -11.39 10.07
C HIS A 41 -9.78 -11.99 11.49
N ALA A 42 -10.29 -13.22 11.57
CA ALA A 42 -10.45 -13.94 12.84
C ALA A 42 -9.13 -14.06 13.64
N GLU A 43 -8.01 -14.14 12.94
CA GLU A 43 -6.65 -14.20 13.51
C GLU A 43 -6.01 -12.82 13.70
N ALA A 44 -6.83 -11.76 13.69
CA ALA A 44 -6.45 -10.36 13.87
C ALA A 44 -5.42 -9.83 12.84
N ALA A 45 -5.36 -10.45 11.65
CA ALA A 45 -4.73 -9.85 10.48
C ALA A 45 -5.62 -8.73 9.92
N GLY A 46 -5.01 -7.64 9.45
CA GLY A 46 -5.73 -6.55 8.78
C GLY A 46 -6.06 -6.91 7.32
N ILE A 47 -7.25 -6.55 6.85
CA ILE A 47 -7.69 -6.76 5.47
C ILE A 47 -8.12 -5.42 4.86
N PHE A 48 -7.39 -5.00 3.83
CA PHE A 48 -7.59 -3.74 3.12
C PHE A 48 -7.66 -3.99 1.61
N VAL A 49 -8.80 -4.49 1.17
CA VAL A 49 -9.08 -4.82 -0.23
C VAL A 49 -10.35 -4.13 -0.69
N ASP A 50 -10.57 -4.10 -2.01
CA ASP A 50 -11.82 -3.59 -2.54
C ASP A 50 -12.99 -4.46 -2.07
N PRO A 51 -14.14 -3.89 -1.65
CA PRO A 51 -15.27 -4.69 -1.19
C PRO A 51 -15.74 -5.74 -2.20
N GLN A 52 -15.69 -5.44 -3.50
CA GLN A 52 -16.05 -6.40 -4.56
C GLN A 52 -15.12 -7.62 -4.59
N GLN A 53 -13.89 -7.44 -4.11
CA GLN A 53 -12.83 -8.44 -4.08
C GLN A 53 -12.74 -9.16 -2.75
N PHE A 54 -13.45 -8.70 -1.71
CA PHE A 54 -13.29 -9.17 -0.34
C PHE A 54 -13.49 -10.68 -0.19
N GLN A 55 -14.58 -11.21 -0.76
CA GLN A 55 -14.86 -12.65 -0.69
C GLN A 55 -13.81 -13.49 -1.42
N GLN A 56 -13.31 -13.02 -2.57
CA GLN A 56 -12.29 -13.73 -3.34
C GLN A 56 -10.92 -13.67 -2.63
N ALA A 57 -10.59 -12.53 -2.01
CA ALA A 57 -9.40 -12.39 -1.18
C ALA A 57 -9.44 -13.35 0.01
N MET A 58 -10.58 -13.43 0.70
CA MET A 58 -10.80 -14.36 1.80
C MET A 58 -10.70 -15.83 1.36
N ALA A 59 -11.26 -16.19 0.21
CA ALA A 59 -11.13 -17.55 -0.34
C ALA A 59 -9.66 -17.91 -0.60
N LYS A 60 -8.87 -16.97 -1.15
CA LYS A 60 -7.43 -17.18 -1.36
C LYS A 60 -6.66 -17.29 -0.05
N VAL A 61 -6.99 -16.46 0.94
CA VAL A 61 -6.43 -16.51 2.29
C VAL A 61 -6.66 -17.87 2.94
N ASN A 62 -7.89 -18.38 2.88
CA ASN A 62 -8.23 -19.69 3.44
C ASN A 62 -7.54 -20.85 2.69
N ALA A 63 -7.20 -20.65 1.41
CA ALA A 63 -6.47 -21.63 0.61
C ALA A 63 -4.95 -21.63 0.88
N MET A 64 -4.41 -20.63 1.59
CA MET A 64 -2.98 -20.59 1.93
C MET A 64 -2.63 -21.62 2.99
N THR A 65 -1.47 -22.25 2.82
CA THR A 65 -0.96 -23.23 3.79
C THR A 65 -0.41 -22.57 5.06
N PHE A 66 -0.04 -21.28 5.02
CA PHE A 66 0.54 -20.60 6.17
C PHE A 66 -0.53 -19.87 7.00
N PRO A 67 -0.49 -19.97 8.33
CA PRO A 67 -1.45 -19.27 9.19
C PRO A 67 -1.19 -17.77 9.17
N LEU A 68 -2.26 -16.97 9.15
CA LEU A 68 -2.14 -15.53 9.31
C LEU A 68 -1.89 -15.19 10.78
N ARG A 69 -1.26 -14.03 10.98
CA ARG A 69 -0.91 -13.55 12.32
C ARG A 69 -1.18 -12.05 12.39
N HIS A 70 -1.20 -11.53 13.61
CA HIS A 70 -1.39 -10.11 13.93
C HIS A 70 -0.41 -9.11 13.26
N HIS A 71 0.67 -9.58 12.65
CA HIS A 71 1.63 -8.75 11.91
C HIS A 71 1.52 -8.92 10.39
N HIS A 72 0.52 -9.68 9.93
CA HIS A 72 0.20 -9.84 8.53
C HIS A 72 -0.95 -8.88 8.17
N VAL A 73 -0.79 -8.24 7.02
CA VAL A 73 -1.80 -7.35 6.45
C VAL A 73 -2.04 -7.76 5.01
N ILE A 74 -3.28 -8.12 4.69
CA ILE A 74 -3.71 -8.40 3.33
C ILE A 74 -4.13 -7.08 2.71
N VAL A 75 -3.55 -6.76 1.56
CA VAL A 75 -3.80 -5.49 0.89
C VAL A 75 -3.93 -5.68 -0.60
N SER A 76 -4.85 -4.92 -1.20
CA SER A 76 -4.91 -4.81 -2.66
C SER A 76 -3.85 -3.84 -3.16
N GLU A 77 -3.33 -4.06 -4.37
CA GLU A 77 -2.32 -3.20 -4.98
C GLU A 77 -2.67 -1.70 -4.91
N LYS A 78 -3.94 -1.35 -5.14
CA LYS A 78 -4.45 0.03 -5.09
C LYS A 78 -4.36 0.69 -3.71
N TYR A 79 -4.51 -0.09 -2.64
CA TYR A 79 -4.54 0.41 -1.26
C TYR A 79 -3.20 0.25 -0.53
N ARG A 80 -2.21 -0.33 -1.20
CA ARG A 80 -0.90 -0.63 -0.62
C ARG A 80 -0.22 0.61 -0.08
N TRP A 81 -0.20 1.69 -0.87
CA TRP A 81 0.48 2.93 -0.49
C TRP A 81 -0.15 3.58 0.75
N GLN A 82 -1.49 3.58 0.86
CA GLN A 82 -2.22 4.11 2.00
C GLN A 82 -1.92 3.32 3.28
N VAL A 83 -1.80 2.00 3.17
CA VAL A 83 -1.38 1.14 4.30
C VAL A 83 0.07 1.43 4.69
N GLU A 84 0.97 1.56 3.72
CA GLU A 84 2.38 1.91 3.99
C GLU A 84 2.50 3.31 4.61
N GLU A 85 1.68 4.28 4.18
CA GLU A 85 1.63 5.63 4.75
C GLU A 85 1.11 5.63 6.19
N ALA A 86 0.04 4.88 6.48
CA ALA A 86 -0.48 4.73 7.83
C ALA A 86 0.59 4.16 8.79
N VAL A 87 1.37 3.18 8.32
CA VAL A 87 2.47 2.59 9.10
C VAL A 87 3.67 3.54 9.22
N ARG A 88 3.94 4.35 8.19
CA ARG A 88 5.02 5.36 8.21
C ARG A 88 4.78 6.44 9.27
N GLY A 89 3.53 6.73 9.61
CA GLY A 89 3.17 7.67 10.67
C GLY A 89 3.51 7.18 12.09
N ILE A 90 3.83 5.89 12.26
CA ILE A 90 4.14 5.33 13.56
C ILE A 90 5.53 5.78 14.03
N ARG A 91 5.66 5.98 15.35
CA ARG A 91 6.92 6.43 15.96
C ARG A 91 8.04 5.45 15.64
N SER A 92 9.19 5.95 15.19
CA SER A 92 10.34 5.12 14.81
C SER A 92 10.84 4.19 15.93
N LYS A 93 10.57 4.54 17.21
CA LYS A 93 10.91 3.73 18.38
C LYS A 93 10.17 2.38 18.40
N ALA A 94 9.01 2.27 17.77
CA ALA A 94 8.27 1.01 17.65
C ALA A 94 8.99 -0.02 16.75
N ASN A 95 9.93 0.45 15.90
CA ASN A 95 10.73 -0.38 15.00
C ASN A 95 9.88 -1.33 14.13
N ILE A 96 8.75 -0.82 13.63
CA ILE A 96 7.89 -1.53 12.70
C ILE A 96 8.51 -1.41 11.31
N ARG A 97 8.85 -2.55 10.71
CA ARG A 97 9.43 -2.62 9.37
C ARG A 97 8.84 -3.80 8.63
N LEU A 98 8.74 -3.69 7.31
CA LEU A 98 8.41 -4.82 6.46
C LEU A 98 9.48 -5.93 6.60
N ASN A 99 9.00 -7.16 6.65
CA ASN A 99 9.78 -8.37 6.75
C ASN A 99 9.95 -8.98 5.35
N GLY A 100 10.78 -8.34 4.53
CA GLY A 100 11.01 -8.73 3.15
C GLY A 100 10.03 -8.10 2.15
N PRO A 101 10.07 -8.56 0.89
CA PRO A 101 9.18 -8.06 -0.15
C PRO A 101 7.73 -8.52 0.09
N PRO A 102 6.72 -7.75 -0.34
CA PRO A 102 5.32 -8.18 -0.32
C PRO A 102 5.12 -9.51 -1.04
N ALA A 103 4.49 -10.47 -0.38
CA ALA A 103 4.19 -11.76 -0.99
C ALA A 103 2.91 -11.63 -1.83
N ASN A 104 3.00 -11.89 -3.14
CA ASN A 104 1.82 -11.92 -4.00
C ASN A 104 1.01 -13.19 -3.71
N ILE A 105 -0.24 -13.01 -3.32
CA ILE A 105 -1.17 -14.12 -3.02
C ILE A 105 -2.11 -14.44 -4.18
N GLY A 106 -1.94 -13.73 -5.28
CA GLY A 106 -2.55 -13.95 -6.57
C GLY A 106 -3.27 -12.71 -7.07
N SER A 107 -3.54 -12.69 -8.37
CA SER A 107 -4.32 -11.63 -8.99
C SER A 107 -5.80 -11.98 -8.99
N LEU A 108 -6.64 -11.03 -8.62
CA LEU A 108 -8.07 -11.09 -8.89
C LEU A 108 -8.30 -10.49 -10.26
N HIS A 109 -9.01 -11.21 -11.12
CA HIS A 109 -9.59 -10.55 -12.28
C HIS A 109 -10.62 -9.58 -11.69
N GLY A 110 -10.46 -8.29 -11.99
CA GLY A 110 -11.59 -7.38 -11.77
C GLY A 110 -12.81 -7.91 -12.50
N PRO A 111 -14.01 -7.37 -12.28
CA PRO A 111 -15.13 -7.63 -13.17
C PRO A 111 -14.74 -7.12 -14.56
N GLN A 112 -13.99 -7.91 -15.33
CA GLN A 112 -13.97 -7.84 -16.77
C GLN A 112 -15.42 -8.11 -17.10
N GLY A 113 -16.12 -7.05 -17.47
CA GLY A 113 -17.57 -6.98 -17.52
C GLY A 113 -18.09 -8.33 -17.96
N THR A 114 -18.88 -8.95 -17.08
CA THR A 114 -19.59 -10.16 -17.41
C THR A 114 -20.22 -9.88 -18.76
N THR A 115 -19.67 -10.45 -19.83
CA THR A 115 -20.42 -10.62 -21.06
C THR A 115 -21.53 -11.52 -20.60
N VAL A 116 -22.65 -10.89 -20.26
CA VAL A 116 -23.91 -11.55 -20.05
C VAL A 116 -24.13 -12.31 -21.34
N ALA A 117 -23.77 -13.58 -21.35
CA ALA A 117 -24.32 -14.54 -22.27
C ALA A 117 -25.79 -14.63 -21.86
N SER A 118 -26.59 -13.68 -22.36
CA SER A 118 -28.03 -13.75 -22.38
C SER A 118 -28.40 -14.92 -23.26
N VAL A 119 -28.35 -16.13 -22.69
CA VAL A 119 -29.04 -17.27 -23.28
C VAL A 119 -30.49 -17.16 -22.83
N GLY A 120 -31.23 -16.34 -23.56
CA GLY A 120 -32.70 -16.26 -23.56
C GLY A 120 -33.17 -16.28 -25.01
N PRO A 121 -34.15 -17.13 -25.38
CA PRO A 121 -34.48 -17.40 -26.77
C PRO A 121 -35.34 -16.26 -27.34
N ALA A 122 -35.08 -15.93 -28.60
CA ALA A 122 -35.86 -15.03 -29.45
C ALA A 122 -35.81 -13.52 -29.09
N GLY A 123 -34.90 -12.83 -29.78
CA GLY A 123 -35.19 -11.56 -30.44
C GLY A 123 -35.31 -10.33 -29.56
N PHE A 124 -34.21 -9.61 -29.35
CA PHE A 124 -34.19 -8.15 -29.48
C PHE A 124 -32.76 -7.70 -29.80
N VAL A 125 -32.62 -6.96 -30.90
CA VAL A 125 -31.38 -6.37 -31.40
C VAL A 125 -31.36 -4.90 -30.95
N GLY A 126 -30.24 -4.47 -30.36
CA GLY A 126 -29.86 -3.08 -30.22
C GLY A 126 -30.13 -2.45 -28.85
N ASP A 127 -29.08 -2.21 -28.06
CA ASP A 127 -28.44 -0.89 -28.15
C ASP A 127 -26.98 -0.98 -27.67
N ALA A 128 -26.08 -0.34 -28.41
CA ALA A 128 -24.64 -0.46 -28.24
C ALA A 128 -24.19 0.30 -26.99
N LEU A 129 -23.74 -0.41 -25.95
CA LEU A 129 -23.05 0.20 -24.83
C LEU A 129 -21.67 0.68 -25.30
N VAL A 130 -21.56 1.95 -25.65
CA VAL A 130 -20.27 2.62 -25.91
C VAL A 130 -19.53 2.72 -24.58
N VAL A 131 -18.59 1.82 -24.35
CA VAL A 131 -17.59 1.95 -23.29
C VAL A 131 -16.52 2.90 -23.79
N GLU A 132 -16.68 4.18 -23.49
CA GLU A 132 -15.65 5.19 -23.71
C GLU A 132 -14.47 4.91 -22.76
N ARG A 133 -13.47 4.18 -23.27
CA ARG A 133 -12.18 4.04 -22.60
C ARG A 133 -11.46 5.37 -22.72
N ASN A 134 -11.48 6.17 -21.66
CA ASN A 134 -10.53 7.28 -21.50
C ASN A 134 -9.12 6.70 -21.27
N THR A 135 -8.48 6.25 -22.34
CA THR A 135 -7.04 6.02 -22.43
C THR A 135 -6.36 7.36 -22.58
N PHE A 136 -6.18 8.10 -21.49
CA PHE A 136 -5.23 9.20 -21.44
C PHE A 136 -4.16 8.87 -20.40
N LEU A 137 -2.91 8.81 -20.89
CA LEU A 137 -1.65 8.51 -20.21
C LEU A 137 -1.27 7.02 -20.10
N ASP A 138 -1.25 6.34 -21.24
CA ASP A 138 -0.15 5.41 -21.51
C ASP A 138 1.14 6.24 -21.61
N VAL A 139 1.84 6.39 -20.48
CA VAL A 139 3.24 6.82 -20.51
C VAL A 139 4.04 5.60 -20.95
N ALA A 140 4.49 5.61 -22.20
CA ALA A 140 5.40 4.60 -22.71
C ALA A 140 6.65 4.52 -21.83
N ASP A 141 6.83 3.38 -21.16
CA ASP A 141 8.09 2.96 -20.56
C ASP A 141 9.10 2.72 -21.69
N GLY A 142 9.82 3.78 -22.08
CA GLY A 142 10.68 3.70 -23.26
C GLY A 142 11.58 4.91 -23.53
N ALA A 143 11.79 5.80 -22.57
CA ALA A 143 12.77 6.89 -22.70
C ALA A 143 13.87 6.74 -21.65
N SER A 144 14.89 5.97 -22.02
CA SER A 144 16.24 6.07 -21.45
C SER A 144 16.79 7.47 -21.76
N LEU A 145 16.45 8.46 -20.94
CA LEU A 145 17.14 9.74 -20.92
C LEU A 145 18.39 9.59 -20.05
N ARG A 146 19.46 9.17 -20.72
CA ARG A 146 20.83 9.43 -20.30
C ARG A 146 20.95 10.93 -19.96
N SER A 147 21.42 11.22 -18.75
CA SER A 147 22.21 12.41 -18.42
C SER A 147 21.63 13.76 -18.88
N ALA A 148 20.85 14.41 -18.02
CA ALA A 148 20.78 15.86 -17.97
C ALA A 148 21.22 16.33 -16.59
N VAL A 149 22.53 16.53 -16.45
CA VAL A 149 23.14 17.29 -15.37
C VAL A 149 22.77 18.74 -15.60
N THR A 150 21.89 19.30 -14.78
CA THR A 150 21.81 20.75 -14.60
C THR A 150 22.69 21.14 -13.43
N GLN A 151 23.93 21.52 -13.74
CA GLN A 151 24.75 22.31 -12.85
C GLN A 151 24.01 23.62 -12.56
N SER A 152 23.55 23.80 -11.33
CA SER A 152 23.19 25.13 -10.84
C SER A 152 24.45 25.77 -10.25
N THR A 153 25.05 26.70 -11.01
CA THR A 153 26.06 27.63 -10.52
C THR A 153 25.37 28.71 -9.70
N GLY A 154 25.22 28.44 -8.40
CA GLY A 154 24.95 29.48 -7.40
C GLY A 154 26.27 29.98 -6.82
N GLU A 155 26.99 30.82 -7.56
CA GLU A 155 27.98 31.72 -6.96
C GLU A 155 27.22 32.75 -6.11
N VAL A 156 27.22 32.58 -4.79
CA VAL A 156 26.93 33.66 -3.85
C VAL A 156 28.11 33.77 -2.91
N THR A 157 28.91 34.79 -3.20
CA THR A 157 29.91 35.40 -2.34
C THR A 157 29.31 35.62 -0.94
N ALA A 158 29.77 34.87 0.05
CA ALA A 158 29.66 35.23 1.46
C ALA A 158 31.06 35.15 2.08
N MET A 159 31.83 36.20 1.81
CA MET A 159 32.95 36.57 2.66
C MET A 159 32.42 36.92 4.06
N ALA A 160 33.16 36.50 5.09
CA ALA A 160 32.96 36.79 6.52
C ALA A 160 31.66 36.19 7.08
N THR A 161 31.66 35.23 8.00
CA THR A 161 32.35 35.26 9.28
C THR A 161 32.19 33.85 9.90
N GLY A 162 33.21 33.37 10.61
CA GLY A 162 33.29 32.00 11.09
C GLY A 162 32.06 31.53 11.87
N ASN A 163 31.46 30.44 11.41
CA ASN A 163 30.64 29.58 12.25
C ASN A 163 31.30 28.21 12.34
N MET A 164 32.19 28.12 13.33
CA MET A 164 32.66 26.86 13.90
C MET A 164 31.43 25.99 14.23
N ASN A 165 31.45 24.74 13.79
CA ASN A 165 30.48 23.73 14.19
C ASN A 165 31.11 22.92 15.35
N PRO A 166 30.76 23.16 16.63
CA PRO A 166 31.42 22.54 17.78
C PRO A 166 30.79 21.18 18.06
N ARG A 167 30.95 20.21 17.16
CA ARG A 167 30.54 18.83 17.45
C ARG A 167 31.70 18.02 18.02
N ARG A 168 31.75 18.05 19.36
CA ARG A 168 32.06 16.91 20.23
C ARG A 168 33.49 16.36 20.19
N TYR A 169 34.36 17.00 20.98
CA TYR A 169 35.37 16.25 21.76
C TYR A 169 34.75 15.91 23.11
N SER A 170 34.25 14.69 23.30
CA SER A 170 34.03 14.16 24.64
C SER A 170 35.34 13.56 25.13
N SER A 171 36.06 14.31 25.96
CA SER A 171 37.22 13.81 26.70
C SER A 171 36.79 12.70 27.65
N ARG A 172 37.46 11.57 27.49
CA ARG A 172 37.40 10.37 28.31
C ARG A 172 38.12 10.67 29.63
N ALA A 173 37.38 10.86 30.73
CA ALA A 173 37.96 10.88 32.06
C ALA A 173 38.18 9.43 32.54
N MET A 174 39.44 9.02 32.65
CA MET A 174 39.88 7.85 33.40
C MET A 174 39.94 8.27 34.88
N ASN A 175 39.17 7.63 35.74
CA ASN A 175 39.43 7.67 37.18
C ASN A 175 40.31 6.46 37.55
N VAL A 176 41.39 6.79 38.26
CA VAL A 176 42.29 5.89 39.00
C VAL A 176 41.62 5.47 40.30
#